data_AF-A0A833FUL7-F1
#
_entry.id   AF-A0A833FUL7-F1
#
_cell.length_a   1.000
_cell.length_b   1.000
_cell.length_c   1.000
_cell.angle_alpha   90.00
_cell.angle_beta   90.00
_cell.angle_gamma   90.00
#
_symmetry.space_group_name_H-M   'P 1'
#
loop_
_entity.id
_entity.type
_entity.pdbx_description
1 polymer ?
#
loop_
_entity_poly.entity_id
_entity_poly.type
_entity_poly.pdbx_seq_one_letter_code
_entity_poly.pdbx_strand_id
1 'polypeptide(L)'
;MIHLPKWRVWGIFVTCIVGLVIALPNFLSSEARESLPHWFPKQTVTLGLDLQGGSHLLLEVDLKAAMKDKLEALLENTRKILRTEKIGYSNLSITDDKVKFTLRESFQKEQAIKLFQKPQSELDVVYDDNSKEVSLSFSPHALNDRKAKIVEQSIEIVRRRIDEVGTKEPNIQRQGDDRILVQLPGIEDPGYIKNLLGQTAKMSFRLLNSEVPYAPMLNGGPAPAGSEILPGDEKSREG
;
A
#
# COMPACT_ATOMS: atom_id res chain seq x y z
N MET A 1 -58.67 34.74 -0.09
CA MET A 1 -57.41 35.17 -0.75
C MET A 1 -56.34 35.25 0.34
N ILE A 2 -55.25 34.50 0.23
CA ILE A 2 -54.19 34.49 1.25
C ILE A 2 -53.41 35.81 1.11
N HIS A 3 -53.67 36.78 1.98
CA HIS A 3 -52.93 38.05 2.02
C HIS A 3 -51.63 37.85 2.79
N LEU A 4 -50.52 37.63 2.07
CA LEU A 4 -49.19 37.59 2.67
C LEU A 4 -48.69 39.02 2.94
N PRO A 5 -48.13 39.30 4.13
CA PRO A 5 -47.54 40.60 4.42
C PRO A 5 -46.29 40.84 3.55
N LYS A 6 -46.09 42.09 3.10
CA LYS A 6 -45.08 42.47 2.10
C LYS A 6 -43.64 42.04 2.44
N TRP A 7 -43.26 42.02 3.72
CA TRP A 7 -41.94 41.57 4.17
C TRP A 7 -41.71 40.08 3.93
N ARG A 8 -42.75 39.24 4.04
CA ARG A 8 -42.66 37.81 3.71
C ARG A 8 -42.52 37.61 2.20
N VAL A 9 -43.25 38.40 1.41
CA VAL A 9 -43.10 38.38 -0.06
C VAL A 9 -41.67 38.76 -0.46
N TRP A 10 -41.12 39.81 0.17
CA TRP A 10 -39.73 40.22 -0.07
C TRP A 10 -38.73 39.15 0.38
N GLY A 11 -38.94 38.51 1.53
CA GLY A 11 -38.10 37.41 2.01
C GLY A 11 -38.10 36.20 1.06
N ILE A 12 -39.25 35.82 0.51
CA ILE A 12 -39.33 34.75 -0.49
C ILE A 12 -38.54 35.14 -1.75
N PHE A 13 -38.70 36.38 -2.22
CA PHE A 13 -38.02 36.86 -3.42
C PHE A 13 -36.50 36.87 -3.25
N VAL A 14 -36.01 37.34 -2.11
CA VAL A 14 -34.58 37.33 -1.76
C VAL A 14 -34.05 35.90 -1.73
N THR A 15 -34.75 34.96 -1.08
CA THR A 15 -34.33 33.55 -1.04
C THR A 15 -34.27 32.92 -2.43
N CYS A 16 -35.27 33.20 -3.30
CA CYS A 16 -35.25 32.72 -4.69
C CYS A 16 -34.06 33.31 -5.48
N ILE A 17 -33.77 34.60 -5.32
CA ILE A 17 -32.62 35.25 -5.96
C ILE A 17 -31.31 34.63 -5.48
N VAL A 18 -31.15 34.43 -4.17
CA VAL A 18 -29.96 33.80 -3.59
C VAL A 18 -29.78 32.38 -4.14
N GLY A 19 -30.87 31.60 -4.24
CA GLY A 19 -30.85 30.27 -4.85
C GLY A 19 -30.41 30.29 -6.31
N LEU A 20 -30.93 31.22 -7.11
CA LEU A 20 -30.53 31.42 -8.52
C LEU A 20 -29.06 31.80 -8.64
N VAL A 21 -28.57 32.70 -7.79
CA VAL A 21 -27.17 33.15 -7.78
C VAL A 21 -26.22 31.99 -7.46
N ILE A 22 -26.57 31.14 -6.49
CA ILE A 22 -25.78 29.95 -6.13
C ILE A 22 -25.83 28.89 -7.24
N ALA A 23 -26.95 28.75 -7.95
CA ALA A 23 -27.11 27.75 -9.01
C ALA A 23 -26.50 28.15 -10.35
N LEU A 24 -26.39 29.46 -10.63
CA LEU A 24 -25.90 30.03 -11.91
C LEU A 24 -24.56 29.43 -12.41
N PRO A 25 -23.54 29.20 -11.58
CA PRO A 25 -22.24 28.68 -12.02
C PRO A 25 -22.32 27.32 -12.73
N ASN A 26 -23.35 26.51 -12.43
CA ASN A 26 -23.55 25.18 -13.03
C ASN A 26 -23.90 25.24 -14.52
N PHE A 27 -24.43 26.36 -15.02
CA PHE A 27 -24.82 26.55 -16.42
C PHE A 27 -23.75 27.29 -17.25
N LEU A 28 -22.71 27.80 -16.60
CA LEU A 28 -21.63 28.55 -17.24
C LEU A 28 -20.46 27.61 -17.59
N SER A 29 -19.82 27.85 -18.73
CA SER A 29 -18.56 27.18 -19.11
C SER A 29 -17.42 27.58 -18.18
N SER A 30 -16.35 26.78 -18.16
CA SER A 30 -15.17 27.02 -17.31
C SER A 30 -14.58 28.43 -17.49
N GLU A 31 -14.47 28.89 -18.74
CA GLU A 31 -13.94 30.22 -19.11
C GLU A 31 -14.84 31.36 -18.62
N ALA A 32 -16.16 31.21 -18.77
CA ALA A 32 -17.13 32.19 -18.30
C ALA A 32 -17.19 32.26 -16.77
N ARG A 33 -16.79 31.19 -16.06
CA ARG A 33 -16.76 31.13 -14.60
C ARG A 33 -15.52 31.82 -14.02
N GLU A 34 -14.40 31.77 -14.73
CA GLU A 34 -13.17 32.43 -14.30
C GLU A 34 -13.30 33.95 -14.33
N SER A 35 -14.02 34.50 -15.31
CA SER A 35 -14.29 35.94 -15.45
C SER A 35 -15.30 36.50 -14.42
N LEU A 36 -15.94 35.64 -13.62
CA LEU A 36 -16.85 36.09 -12.57
C LEU A 36 -16.11 36.85 -11.46
N PRO A 37 -16.75 37.88 -10.86
CA PRO A 37 -16.19 38.60 -9.72
C PRO A 37 -15.83 37.69 -8.55
N HIS A 38 -14.79 38.05 -7.80
CA HIS A 38 -14.30 37.37 -6.59
C HIS A 38 -15.38 37.07 -5.53
N TRP A 39 -16.41 37.91 -5.45
CA TRP A 39 -17.52 37.78 -4.48
C TRP A 39 -18.62 36.80 -4.93
N PHE A 40 -18.55 36.31 -6.18
CA PHE A 40 -19.54 35.40 -6.75
C PHE A 40 -19.13 33.93 -6.55
N PRO A 41 -20.04 33.02 -6.16
CA PRO A 41 -19.70 31.61 -6.00
C PRO A 41 -19.24 31.01 -7.34
N LYS A 42 -18.03 30.42 -7.39
CA LYS A 42 -17.48 29.76 -8.59
C LYS A 42 -17.56 28.23 -8.51
N GLN A 43 -18.08 27.68 -7.42
CA GLN A 43 -18.20 26.24 -7.22
C GLN A 43 -19.40 25.70 -8.01
N THR A 44 -19.20 24.58 -8.70
CA THR A 44 -20.28 23.79 -9.29
C THR A 44 -20.54 22.54 -8.48
N VAL A 45 -21.70 21.95 -8.72
CA VAL A 45 -22.01 20.61 -8.23
C VAL A 45 -20.97 19.63 -8.81
N THR A 46 -20.36 18.82 -7.96
CA THR A 46 -19.46 17.74 -8.38
C THR A 46 -20.29 16.65 -9.06
N LEU A 47 -19.93 16.30 -10.28
CA LEU A 47 -20.62 15.27 -11.05
C LEU A 47 -20.03 13.91 -10.66
N GLY A 48 -20.89 12.96 -10.28
CA GLY A 48 -20.47 11.59 -10.02
C GLY A 48 -20.05 10.88 -11.31
N LEU A 49 -19.46 9.68 -11.16
CA LEU A 49 -18.98 8.84 -12.26
C LEU A 49 -20.05 8.61 -13.35
N ASP A 50 -21.31 8.43 -12.98
CA ASP A 50 -22.42 8.16 -13.91
C ASP A 50 -22.74 9.36 -14.81
N LEU A 51 -22.52 10.58 -14.32
CA LEU A 51 -22.81 11.82 -15.04
C LEU A 51 -21.58 12.41 -15.75
N GLN A 52 -20.38 12.22 -15.19
CA GLN A 52 -19.12 12.74 -15.72
C GLN A 52 -18.41 11.74 -16.63
N GLY A 53 -18.80 10.45 -16.57
CA GLY A 53 -18.01 9.36 -17.13
C GLY A 53 -16.72 9.13 -16.33
N GLY A 54 -16.07 8.00 -16.56
CA GLY A 54 -14.77 7.70 -15.96
C GLY A 54 -14.43 6.23 -15.87
N SER A 55 -13.40 5.92 -15.09
CA SER A 55 -12.85 4.56 -14.95
C SER A 55 -13.27 3.91 -13.64
N HIS A 56 -13.65 2.64 -13.73
CA HIS A 56 -14.01 1.80 -12.58
C HIS A 56 -13.13 0.55 -12.57
N LEU A 57 -12.30 0.40 -11.53
CA LEU A 57 -11.32 -0.67 -11.41
C LEU A 57 -11.51 -1.40 -10.08
N LEU A 58 -11.47 -2.73 -10.12
CA LEU A 58 -11.40 -3.57 -8.93
C LEU A 58 -10.05 -4.26 -8.92
N LEU A 59 -9.22 -3.92 -7.95
CA LEU A 59 -7.86 -4.42 -7.79
C LEU A 59 -7.84 -5.47 -6.69
N GLU A 60 -7.08 -6.55 -6.88
CA GLU A 60 -6.84 -7.56 -5.85
C GLU A 60 -5.43 -7.36 -5.27
N VAL A 61 -5.34 -7.33 -3.95
CA VAL A 61 -4.06 -7.21 -3.23
C VAL A 61 -3.43 -8.59 -3.11
N ASP A 62 -2.19 -8.74 -3.56
CA ASP A 62 -1.43 -9.99 -3.40
C ASP A 62 -0.99 -10.19 -1.94
N LEU A 63 -1.93 -10.65 -1.12
CA LEU A 63 -1.69 -10.96 0.29
C LEU A 63 -0.66 -12.06 0.46
N LYS A 64 -0.54 -12.99 -0.49
CA LYS A 64 0.41 -14.11 -0.40
C LYS A 64 1.84 -13.61 -0.54
N ALA A 65 2.12 -12.81 -1.56
CA ALA A 65 3.43 -12.19 -1.74
C ALA A 65 3.78 -11.26 -0.56
N ALA A 66 2.83 -10.44 -0.11
CA ALA A 66 3.05 -9.55 1.03
C ALA A 66 3.35 -10.32 2.33
N MET A 67 2.65 -11.42 2.58
CA MET A 67 2.91 -12.28 3.75
C MET A 67 4.25 -13.00 3.66
N LYS A 68 4.66 -13.43 2.45
CA LYS A 68 5.99 -13.99 2.22
C LYS A 68 7.09 -13.01 2.61
N ASP A 69 7.00 -11.75 2.18
CA ASP A 69 7.95 -10.69 2.57
C ASP A 69 7.98 -10.50 4.09
N LYS A 70 6.84 -10.61 4.80
CA LYS A 70 6.80 -10.56 6.26
C LYS A 70 7.46 -11.77 6.92
N LEU A 71 7.33 -12.95 6.35
CA LEU A 71 7.99 -14.18 6.84
C LEU A 71 9.50 -14.13 6.61
N GLU A 72 9.96 -13.60 5.47
CA GLU A 72 11.38 -13.37 5.21
C GLU A 72 11.98 -12.37 6.21
N ALA A 73 11.27 -11.26 6.48
CA ALA A 73 11.68 -10.31 7.52
C ALA A 73 11.68 -10.96 8.92
N LEU A 74 10.72 -11.82 9.22
CA LEU A 74 10.69 -12.58 10.48
C LEU A 74 11.87 -13.55 10.58
N LEU A 75 12.23 -14.23 9.49
CA LEU A 75 13.38 -15.14 9.44
C LEU A 75 14.69 -14.39 9.70
N GLU A 76 14.91 -13.25 9.05
CA GLU A 76 16.12 -12.43 9.26
C GLU A 76 16.18 -11.87 10.69
N ASN A 77 15.05 -11.42 11.23
CA ASN A 77 14.97 -10.97 12.62
C ASN A 77 15.25 -12.12 13.60
N THR A 78 14.70 -13.30 13.33
CA THR A 78 14.94 -14.52 14.13
C THR A 78 16.41 -14.88 14.12
N ARG A 79 17.04 -14.89 12.94
CA ARG A 79 18.49 -15.11 12.76
C ARG A 79 19.31 -14.15 13.62
N LYS A 80 18.97 -12.86 13.57
CA LYS A 80 19.67 -11.81 14.32
C LYS A 80 19.54 -12.00 15.83
N ILE A 81 18.33 -12.31 16.31
CA ILE A 81 18.07 -12.56 17.74
C ILE A 81 18.84 -13.78 18.23
N LEU A 82 18.73 -14.91 17.53
CA LEU A 82 19.42 -16.15 17.90
C LEU A 82 20.94 -15.97 17.96
N ARG A 83 21.51 -15.21 17.01
CA ARG A 83 22.95 -14.90 16.99
C ARG A 83 23.37 -13.99 18.13
N THR A 84 22.55 -13.00 18.49
CA THR A 84 22.83 -12.06 19.58
C THR A 84 22.83 -12.77 20.93
N GLU A 85 21.86 -13.65 21.15
CA GLU A 85 21.72 -14.47 22.36
C GLU A 85 22.62 -15.73 22.36
N LYS A 86 23.45 -15.91 21.33
CA LYS A 86 24.38 -17.04 21.16
C LYS A 86 23.70 -18.42 21.23
N ILE A 87 22.47 -18.50 20.74
CA ILE A 87 21.71 -19.76 20.66
C ILE A 87 22.12 -20.51 19.39
N GLY A 88 22.55 -21.76 19.55
CA GLY A 88 22.99 -22.60 18.44
C GLY A 88 21.81 -23.16 17.65
N TYR A 89 21.71 -22.86 16.35
CA TYR A 89 20.65 -23.36 15.48
C TYR A 89 21.17 -23.97 14.17
N SER A 90 20.33 -24.76 13.51
CA SER A 90 20.50 -25.31 12.17
C SER A 90 19.20 -25.24 11.37
N ASN A 91 19.30 -25.29 10.04
CA ASN A 91 18.16 -25.37 9.10
C ASN A 91 17.10 -24.24 9.26
N LEU A 92 17.53 -23.01 9.51
CA LEU A 92 16.62 -21.86 9.56
C LEU A 92 16.04 -21.60 8.17
N SER A 93 14.75 -21.85 8.01
CA SER A 93 14.05 -21.77 6.73
C SER A 93 12.56 -21.42 6.91
N ILE A 94 11.90 -21.06 5.81
CA ILE A 94 10.45 -20.86 5.76
C ILE A 94 9.83 -22.14 5.20
N THR A 95 8.86 -22.72 5.90
CA THR A 95 8.13 -23.92 5.47
C THR A 95 6.68 -23.81 5.93
N ASP A 96 5.73 -23.99 5.02
CA ASP A 96 4.28 -23.94 5.28
C ASP A 96 3.82 -22.64 5.99
N ASP A 97 4.30 -21.49 5.54
CA ASP A 97 4.05 -20.16 6.14
C ASP A 97 4.54 -20.01 7.60
N LYS A 98 5.48 -20.87 8.01
CA LYS A 98 6.14 -20.82 9.33
C LYS A 98 7.64 -20.65 9.16
N VAL A 99 8.28 -19.97 10.10
CA VAL A 99 9.73 -19.97 10.22
C VAL A 99 10.13 -21.13 11.11
N LYS A 100 10.89 -22.09 10.58
CA LYS A 100 11.34 -23.28 11.30
C LYS A 100 12.84 -23.26 11.48
N PHE A 101 13.30 -23.72 12.63
CA PHE A 101 14.71 -23.97 12.89
C PHE A 101 14.89 -25.08 13.93
N THR A 102 15.98 -25.82 13.81
CA THR A 102 16.35 -26.86 14.77
C THR A 102 17.35 -26.30 15.78
N LEU A 103 17.12 -26.53 17.07
CA LEU A 103 18.08 -26.19 18.12
C LEU A 103 19.19 -27.24 18.18
N ARG A 104 20.44 -26.79 18.23
CA ARG A 104 21.60 -27.70 18.41
C ARG A 104 21.60 -28.31 19.80
N GLU A 105 21.32 -27.48 20.80
CA GLU A 105 21.37 -27.84 22.21
C GLU A 105 19.98 -27.80 22.82
N SER A 106 19.52 -28.93 23.37
CA SER A 106 18.17 -29.04 23.95
C SER A 106 17.97 -28.22 25.23
N PHE A 107 19.04 -27.92 25.98
CA PHE A 107 18.94 -27.11 27.20
C PHE A 107 18.59 -25.64 26.91
N GLN A 108 18.81 -25.17 25.67
CA GLN A 108 18.47 -23.81 25.25
C GLN A 108 16.98 -23.65 24.88
N LYS A 109 16.18 -24.73 24.96
CA LYS A 109 14.73 -24.73 24.66
C LYS A 109 13.99 -23.62 25.40
N GLU A 110 14.10 -23.57 26.73
CA GLU A 110 13.35 -22.61 27.54
C GLU A 110 13.76 -21.16 27.25
N GLN A 111 15.04 -20.92 26.97
CA GLN A 111 15.55 -19.60 26.61
C GLN A 111 15.00 -19.18 25.24
N ALA A 112 15.07 -20.06 24.24
CA ALA A 112 14.53 -19.80 22.91
C ALA A 112 13.02 -19.52 22.94
N ILE A 113 12.24 -20.34 23.66
CA ILE A 113 10.79 -20.15 23.77
C ILE A 113 10.47 -18.82 24.47
N LYS A 114 11.13 -18.50 25.59
CA LYS A 114 10.91 -17.23 26.32
C LYS A 114 11.24 -15.98 25.49
N LEU A 115 12.19 -16.07 24.56
CA LEU A 115 12.55 -14.93 23.69
C LEU A 115 11.42 -14.53 22.73
N PHE A 116 10.72 -15.51 22.18
CA PHE A 116 9.68 -15.29 21.17
C PHE A 116 8.26 -15.29 21.74
N GLN A 117 8.02 -16.02 22.84
CA GLN A 117 6.75 -16.11 23.53
C GLN A 117 6.61 -15.00 24.59
N LYS A 118 6.61 -13.74 24.14
CA LYS A 118 6.31 -12.59 24.99
C LYS A 118 4.80 -12.39 25.10
N PRO A 119 4.25 -11.87 26.23
CA PRO A 119 2.81 -11.66 26.39
C PRO A 119 2.16 -10.77 25.32
N GLN A 120 2.96 -9.89 24.70
CA GLN A 120 2.53 -9.00 23.62
C GLN A 120 2.98 -9.47 22.22
N SER A 121 3.55 -10.68 22.14
CA SER A 121 4.02 -11.24 20.87
C SER A 121 2.83 -11.70 20.05
N GLU A 122 2.79 -11.28 18.79
CA GLU A 122 1.81 -11.73 17.79
C GLU A 122 2.15 -13.13 17.21
N LEU A 123 3.11 -13.83 17.81
CA LEU A 123 3.66 -15.10 17.32
C LEU A 123 3.25 -16.26 18.21
N ASP A 124 2.77 -17.32 17.57
CA ASP A 124 2.63 -18.65 18.15
C ASP A 124 3.95 -19.40 17.97
N VAL A 125 4.49 -19.89 19.09
CA VAL A 125 5.74 -20.63 19.15
C VAL A 125 5.40 -22.07 19.50
N VAL A 126 5.68 -23.00 18.60
CA VAL A 126 5.48 -24.43 18.83
C VAL A 126 6.83 -25.12 18.76
N TYR A 127 7.15 -25.87 19.81
CA TYR A 127 8.36 -26.69 19.88
C TYR A 127 7.99 -28.17 19.81
N ASP A 128 8.69 -28.92 18.96
CA ASP A 128 8.59 -30.37 18.89
C ASP A 128 9.78 -31.01 19.61
N ASP A 129 9.50 -31.71 20.72
CA ASP A 129 10.49 -32.38 21.55
C ASP A 129 11.24 -33.52 20.81
N ASN A 130 10.62 -34.14 19.80
CA ASN A 130 11.24 -35.26 19.07
C ASN A 130 12.29 -34.78 18.06
N SER A 131 11.96 -33.73 17.31
CA SER A 131 12.82 -33.18 16.25
C SER A 131 13.72 -32.03 16.71
N LYS A 132 13.54 -31.56 17.95
CA LYS A 132 14.17 -30.33 18.49
C LYS A 132 13.89 -29.10 17.63
N GLU A 133 12.78 -29.11 16.90
CA GLU A 133 12.39 -28.06 15.98
C GLU A 133 11.53 -27.01 16.70
N VAL A 134 11.87 -25.75 16.51
CA VAL A 134 11.04 -24.60 16.87
C VAL A 134 10.38 -24.10 15.59
N SER A 135 9.06 -23.99 15.62
CA SER A 135 8.28 -23.34 14.57
C SER A 135 7.65 -22.06 15.11
N LEU A 136 7.86 -20.98 14.37
CA LEU A 136 7.28 -19.67 14.62
C LEU A 136 6.23 -19.41 13.54
N SER A 137 4.99 -19.18 13.96
CA SER A 137 3.89 -18.76 13.10
C SER A 137 3.21 -17.53 13.67
N PHE A 138 2.58 -16.73 12.82
CA PHE A 138 1.69 -15.68 13.32
C PHE A 138 0.41 -16.31 13.88
N SER A 139 -0.09 -15.78 15.00
CA SER A 139 -1.36 -16.23 15.54
C SER A 139 -2.52 -15.90 14.58
N PRO A 140 -3.66 -16.62 14.63
CA PRO A 140 -4.79 -16.35 13.73
C PRO A 140 -5.29 -14.89 13.78
N HIS A 141 -5.30 -14.30 14.98
CA HIS A 141 -5.66 -12.89 15.16
C HIS A 141 -4.62 -11.97 14.49
N ALA A 142 -3.32 -12.21 14.75
CA ALA A 142 -2.25 -11.42 14.14
C ALA A 142 -2.23 -11.53 12.61
N LEU A 143 -2.53 -12.71 12.06
CA LEU A 143 -2.64 -12.92 10.61
C LEU A 143 -3.74 -12.04 10.00
N ASN A 144 -4.92 -12.00 10.62
CA ASN A 144 -6.04 -11.19 10.13
C ASN A 144 -5.73 -9.68 10.23
N ASP A 145 -5.17 -9.24 11.36
CA ASP A 145 -4.75 -7.84 11.54
C ASP A 145 -3.70 -7.42 10.51
N ARG A 146 -2.73 -8.31 10.23
CA ARG A 146 -1.69 -8.06 9.23
C ARG A 146 -2.26 -7.98 7.82
N LYS A 147 -3.18 -8.88 7.45
CA LYS A 147 -3.88 -8.82 6.16
C LYS A 147 -4.64 -7.50 6.02
N ALA A 148 -5.39 -7.10 7.05
CA ALA A 148 -6.11 -5.82 7.05
C ALA A 148 -5.17 -4.62 6.87
N LYS A 149 -4.07 -4.58 7.64
CA LYS A 149 -3.03 -3.53 7.53
C LYS A 149 -2.37 -3.51 6.14
N ILE A 150 -2.15 -4.66 5.53
CA ILE A 150 -1.59 -4.75 4.17
C ILE A 150 -2.55 -4.15 3.15
N VAL A 151 -3.85 -4.42 3.27
CA VAL A 151 -4.87 -3.81 2.40
C VAL A 151 -4.96 -2.30 2.61
N GLU A 152 -4.97 -1.83 3.86
CA GLU A 152 -4.96 -0.39 4.18
C GLU A 152 -3.73 0.31 3.61
N GLN A 153 -2.54 -0.27 3.79
CA GLN A 153 -1.31 0.25 3.21
C GLN A 153 -1.38 0.29 1.67
N SER A 154 -1.99 -0.74 1.07
CA SER A 154 -2.17 -0.80 -0.39
C SER A 154 -3.12 0.29 -0.90
N ILE A 155 -4.19 0.59 -0.15
CA ILE A 155 -5.10 1.71 -0.44
C ILE A 155 -4.34 3.03 -0.45
N GLU A 156 -3.48 3.28 0.54
CA GLU A 156 -2.66 4.50 0.60
C GLU A 156 -1.66 4.58 -0.56
N ILE A 157 -1.05 3.46 -0.97
CA ILE A 157 -0.18 3.41 -2.15
C ILE A 157 -0.96 3.76 -3.42
N VAL A 158 -2.14 3.18 -3.58
CA VAL A 158 -3.03 3.44 -4.73
C VAL A 158 -3.43 4.91 -4.76
N ARG A 159 -3.80 5.50 -3.61
CA ARG A 159 -4.13 6.93 -3.49
C ARG A 159 -2.98 7.81 -3.96
N ARG A 160 -1.77 7.60 -3.42
CA ARG A 160 -0.59 8.41 -3.79
C ARG A 160 -0.27 8.34 -5.28
N ARG A 161 -0.43 7.17 -5.91
CA ARG A 161 -0.22 7.01 -7.36
C ARG A 161 -1.30 7.69 -8.21
N ILE A 162 -2.54 7.71 -7.72
CA ILE A 162 -3.64 8.39 -8.42
C ILE A 162 -3.51 9.91 -8.30
N ASP A 163 -3.03 10.41 -7.16
CA ASP A 163 -2.80 11.84 -6.96
C ASP A 163 -1.83 12.43 -8.01
N GLU A 164 -0.87 11.62 -8.50
CA GLU A 164 0.05 12.00 -9.59
C GLU A 164 -0.66 12.24 -10.94
N VAL A 165 -1.84 11.64 -11.15
CA VAL A 165 -2.64 11.77 -12.38
C VAL A 165 -3.46 13.08 -12.37
N GLY A 166 -3.63 13.72 -11.20
CA GLY A 166 -4.32 15.02 -11.09
C GLY A 166 -5.86 14.93 -11.06
N THR A 167 -6.43 13.75 -10.79
CA THR A 167 -7.88 13.62 -10.55
C THR A 167 -8.25 14.30 -9.24
N LYS A 168 -9.28 15.16 -9.27
CA LYS A 168 -9.66 16.00 -8.12
C LYS A 168 -10.33 15.23 -6.98
N GLU A 169 -11.02 14.12 -7.26
CA GLU A 169 -11.80 13.38 -6.25
C GLU A 169 -11.89 11.87 -6.57
N PRO A 170 -10.80 11.09 -6.39
CA PRO A 170 -10.87 9.65 -6.58
C PRO A 170 -11.59 8.96 -5.42
N ASN A 171 -12.48 8.01 -5.72
CA ASN A 171 -13.09 7.17 -4.70
C ASN A 171 -12.33 5.85 -4.61
N ILE A 172 -11.60 5.66 -3.50
CA ILE A 172 -10.77 4.48 -3.26
C ILE A 172 -11.21 3.84 -1.95
N GLN A 173 -11.76 2.64 -2.02
CA GLN A 173 -12.34 1.95 -0.87
C GLN A 173 -11.96 0.48 -0.87
N ARG A 174 -11.91 -0.10 0.33
CA ARG A 174 -11.79 -1.55 0.48
C ARG A 174 -13.11 -2.21 0.06
N GLN A 175 -13.03 -3.26 -0.75
CA GLN A 175 -14.16 -4.09 -1.12
C GLN A 175 -13.89 -5.55 -0.72
N GLY A 176 -14.52 -6.01 0.36
CA GLY A 176 -14.27 -7.35 0.90
C GLY A 176 -12.93 -7.47 1.61
N ASP A 177 -12.34 -8.66 1.60
CA ASP A 177 -11.16 -8.96 2.41
C ASP A 177 -9.83 -8.50 1.81
N ASP A 178 -9.69 -8.59 0.49
CA ASP A 178 -8.43 -8.42 -0.25
C ASP A 178 -8.54 -7.52 -1.49
N ARG A 179 -9.71 -6.92 -1.76
CA ARG A 179 -9.91 -6.09 -2.96
C ARG A 179 -10.03 -4.61 -2.62
N ILE A 180 -9.65 -3.80 -3.59
CA ILE A 180 -9.70 -2.33 -3.55
C ILE A 180 -10.51 -1.86 -4.76
N LEU A 181 -11.62 -1.20 -4.47
CA LEU A 181 -12.43 -0.50 -5.45
C LEU A 181 -11.82 0.88 -5.71
N VAL A 182 -11.58 1.20 -6.98
CA VAL A 182 -11.04 2.47 -7.44
C VAL A 182 -11.99 3.05 -8.49
N GLN A 183 -12.50 4.25 -8.25
CA GLN A 183 -13.34 4.99 -9.18
C GLN A 183 -12.73 6.36 -9.44
N LEU A 184 -12.51 6.66 -10.73
CA LEU A 184 -11.84 7.87 -11.18
C LEU A 184 -12.77 8.65 -12.13
N PRO A 185 -13.44 9.72 -11.64
CA PRO A 185 -14.29 10.54 -12.49
C PRO A 185 -13.44 11.34 -13.49
N GLY A 186 -13.92 11.44 -14.73
CA GLY A 186 -13.26 12.18 -15.80
C GLY A 186 -12.01 11.53 -16.40
N ILE A 187 -11.67 10.30 -16.01
CA ILE A 187 -10.60 9.51 -16.63
C ILE A 187 -11.22 8.42 -17.50
N GLU A 188 -11.14 8.58 -18.82
CA GLU A 188 -11.83 7.70 -19.78
C GLU A 188 -11.10 6.40 -20.09
N ASP A 189 -9.77 6.32 -19.90
CA ASP A 189 -8.96 5.13 -20.20
C ASP A 189 -8.56 4.36 -18.92
N PRO A 190 -9.23 3.24 -18.60
CA PRO A 190 -8.86 2.39 -17.47
C PRO A 190 -7.53 1.64 -17.72
N GLY A 191 -7.12 1.46 -18.98
CA GLY A 191 -5.90 0.73 -19.36
C GLY A 191 -4.65 1.48 -18.93
N TYR A 192 -4.58 2.79 -19.17
CA TYR A 192 -3.53 3.66 -18.65
C TYR A 192 -3.39 3.54 -17.12
N ILE A 193 -4.51 3.64 -16.39
CA ILE A 193 -4.52 3.56 -14.92
C ILE A 193 -4.12 2.15 -14.44
N LYS A 194 -4.61 1.10 -15.09
CA LYS A 194 -4.20 -0.28 -14.79
C LYS A 194 -2.69 -0.44 -14.94
N ASN A 195 -2.09 0.12 -15.99
CA ASN A 195 -0.64 0.04 -16.19
C ASN A 195 0.12 0.83 -15.12
N LEU A 196 -0.33 2.03 -14.79
CA LEU A 196 0.24 2.86 -13.74
C LEU A 196 0.20 2.17 -12.37
N LEU A 197 -0.93 1.55 -12.01
CA LEU A 197 -1.10 0.87 -10.72
C LEU A 197 -0.49 -0.53 -10.71
N GLY A 198 -0.43 -1.21 -11.85
CA GLY A 198 0.12 -2.56 -12.01
C GLY A 198 1.65 -2.63 -12.01
N GLN A 199 2.34 -1.50 -12.21
CA GLN A 199 3.80 -1.45 -12.11
C GLN A 199 4.26 -1.49 -10.66
N THR A 200 4.67 -2.67 -10.17
CA THR A 200 5.28 -2.81 -8.85
C THR A 200 6.64 -2.11 -8.81
N ALA A 201 6.69 -0.90 -8.22
CA ALA A 201 7.92 -0.14 -8.07
C ALA A 201 8.66 -0.61 -6.80
N LYS A 202 9.37 -1.75 -6.89
CA LYS A 202 10.20 -2.26 -5.79
C LYS A 202 11.57 -1.60 -5.82
N MET A 203 11.77 -0.58 -4.98
CA MET A 203 13.08 0.04 -4.78
C MET A 203 13.83 -0.69 -3.67
N SER A 204 15.04 -1.17 -3.96
CA SER A 204 15.94 -1.78 -2.97
C SER A 204 17.26 -1.02 -2.92
N PHE A 205 17.69 -0.64 -1.71
CA PHE A 205 19.02 -0.11 -1.49
C PHE A 205 19.96 -1.27 -1.17
N ARG A 206 21.09 -1.33 -1.87
CA ARG A 206 22.11 -2.37 -1.71
C ARG A 206 23.48 -1.71 -1.63
N LEU A 207 24.40 -2.31 -0.88
CA LEU A 207 25.79 -1.87 -0.86
C LEU A 207 26.48 -2.34 -2.15
N LEU A 208 27.25 -1.44 -2.75
CA LEU A 208 28.08 -1.77 -3.91
C LEU A 208 29.32 -2.53 -3.46
N ASN A 209 29.57 -3.70 -4.05
CA ASN A 209 30.81 -4.43 -3.84
C ASN A 209 31.90 -3.88 -4.78
N SER A 210 32.89 -3.19 -4.21
CA SER A 210 34.00 -2.58 -4.96
C SER A 210 35.23 -3.47 -5.11
N GLU A 211 35.27 -4.64 -4.46
CA GLU A 211 36.47 -5.50 -4.40
C GLU A 211 36.65 -6.35 -5.67
N VAL A 212 35.64 -6.42 -6.53
CA VAL A 212 35.61 -7.35 -7.67
C VAL A 212 35.76 -6.55 -8.97
N PRO A 213 36.82 -6.79 -9.77
CA PRO A 213 36.99 -6.08 -11.04
C PRO A 213 35.83 -6.38 -11.99
N TYR A 214 35.32 -5.33 -12.66
CA TYR A 214 34.13 -5.39 -13.53
C TYR A 214 34.33 -6.26 -14.80
N ALA A 215 35.59 -6.42 -15.24
CA ALA A 215 35.95 -7.00 -16.54
C ALA A 215 35.60 -8.49 -16.75
N PRO A 216 35.74 -9.41 -15.77
CA PRO A 216 35.37 -10.82 -15.94
C PRO A 216 33.84 -11.07 -15.87
N MET A 217 33.06 -10.13 -15.33
CA MET A 217 31.62 -10.30 -15.07
C MET A 217 30.75 -9.99 -16.29
N LEU A 218 31.24 -9.17 -17.24
CA LEU A 218 30.58 -8.90 -18.53
C LEU A 218 30.51 -10.13 -19.45
N ASN A 219 31.38 -11.12 -19.23
CA ASN A 219 31.43 -12.37 -20.01
C ASN A 219 30.60 -13.51 -19.37
N GLY A 220 29.65 -13.20 -18.48
CA GLY A 220 28.78 -14.21 -17.86
C GLY A 220 29.41 -15.02 -16.72
N GLY A 221 30.47 -14.49 -16.09
CA GLY A 221 31.07 -15.11 -14.90
C GLY A 221 30.11 -15.11 -13.70
N PRO A 222 30.20 -16.09 -12.78
CA PRO A 222 29.35 -16.16 -11.61
C PRO A 222 29.59 -14.99 -10.65
N ALA A 223 28.53 -14.53 -9.99
CA ALA A 223 28.62 -13.50 -8.97
C ALA A 223 29.43 -14.01 -7.74
N PRO A 224 30.25 -13.16 -7.10
CA PRO A 224 30.89 -13.49 -5.82
C PRO A 224 29.86 -13.88 -4.75
N ALA A 225 30.28 -14.70 -3.78
CA ALA A 225 29.40 -15.14 -2.70
C ALA A 225 28.77 -13.94 -1.96
N GLY A 226 27.44 -13.95 -1.84
CA GLY A 226 26.69 -12.87 -1.20
C GLY A 226 26.53 -11.58 -2.03
N SER A 227 26.94 -11.59 -3.31
CA SER A 227 26.73 -10.49 -4.26
C SER A 227 25.80 -10.93 -5.39
N GLU A 228 25.08 -9.99 -5.98
CA GLU A 228 24.22 -10.21 -7.15
C GLU A 228 24.61 -9.20 -8.24
N ILE A 229 24.66 -9.64 -9.50
CA ILE A 229 24.92 -8.76 -10.65
C ILE A 229 23.60 -8.16 -11.09
N LEU A 230 23.51 -6.83 -11.06
CA LEU A 230 22.34 -6.10 -11.54
C LEU A 230 22.72 -5.29 -12.78
N PRO A 231 21.84 -5.21 -13.79
CA PRO A 231 22.06 -4.32 -14.92
C PRO A 231 22.08 -2.87 -14.43
N GLY A 232 23.13 -2.13 -14.81
CA GLY A 232 23.19 -0.68 -14.61
C GLY A 232 22.49 0.06 -15.74
N ASP A 233 21.89 1.21 -15.44
CA ASP A 233 21.43 2.16 -16.46
C ASP A 233 22.56 3.16 -16.73
N GLU A 234 23.13 3.15 -17.94
CA GLU A 234 24.27 4.01 -18.32
C GLU A 234 23.91 5.50 -18.39
N LYS A 235 22.63 5.86 -18.35
CA LYS A 235 22.17 7.25 -18.56
C LYS A 235 22.47 8.24 -17.42
N SER A 236 22.98 7.79 -16.27
CA SER A 236 23.13 8.65 -15.08
C SER A 236 24.55 9.19 -14.84
N ARG A 237 25.43 9.18 -15.86
CA ARG A 237 26.84 9.62 -15.74
C ARG A 237 27.15 11.00 -16.35
N GLU A 238 26.15 11.76 -16.75
CA GLU A 238 26.32 13.19 -17.06
C GLU A 238 25.84 14.02 -15.87
N GLY A 239 26.73 14.22 -14.89
CA GLY A 239 26.55 15.08 -13.73
C GLY A 239 27.89 15.44 -13.13
#